data_AF-A0A8I3PIN9-F1
#
_entry.id   AF-A0A8I3PIN9-F1
#
_cell.length_a   1.000
_cell.length_b   1.000
_cell.length_c   1.000
_cell.angle_alpha   90.00
_cell.angle_beta   90.00
_cell.angle_gamma   90.00
#
_symmetry.space_group_name_H-M   'P 1'
#
loop_
_entity.id
_entity.type
_entity.pdbx_description
1 polymer ?
#
loop_
_entity_poly.entity_id
_entity_poly.type
_entity_poly.pdbx_seq_one_letter_code
_entity_poly.pdbx_strand_id
1 'polypeptide(L)'
;GLGPGPPPGSSSAINSPTGVPPAKASSYPREATLPFLKPKGREHLRRLLNWEEFDEVRDSRRSILLDTLYESIIFAVGKGFPWVEVAEVVKFTEELLKETKGCSITEAVTILGNKLRDYQGQFNTTHLLALCDYFHNTFIRHYKLYQYVLGQDQEVNLTVTHLEVCAPPQPLPLAEGMDRDIWQLEQQVAELSTAEVQKRTNMLLLKEALHMEQDHKLQRKFSEVPGQPSRVLKREELENLISEAIHVQIECLKELLQYEIQITFDILDLKLQKKTLNLKAPIPSPLSITGQPGQDESLKLHKANKGKKAKAKK
;
A
#
# COMPACT_ATOMS: atom_id res chain seq x y z
N GLY A 1 44.60 73.43 51.74
CA GLY A 1 44.68 74.06 50.42
C GLY A 1 44.17 73.05 49.42
N LEU A 2 43.01 73.28 48.81
CA LEU A 2 42.89 74.11 47.59
C LEU A 2 43.83 73.57 46.49
N GLY A 3 43.29 72.68 45.65
CA GLY A 3 43.68 72.62 44.25
C GLY A 3 43.31 73.94 43.55
N PRO A 4 43.80 74.19 42.33
CA PRO A 4 43.00 73.86 41.15
C PRO A 4 43.92 73.42 39.98
N GLY A 5 43.45 72.87 38.86
CA GLY A 5 42.13 72.96 38.28
C GLY A 5 42.00 72.09 37.02
N PRO A 6 40.83 72.15 36.36
CA PRO A 6 40.27 71.05 35.57
C PRO A 6 40.06 71.47 34.09
N PRO A 7 39.00 71.03 33.36
CA PRO A 7 39.03 70.19 32.14
C PRO A 7 38.55 70.96 30.89
N PRO A 8 38.15 70.32 29.78
CA PRO A 8 36.71 70.00 29.56
C PRO A 8 36.48 68.70 28.74
N GLY A 9 35.36 67.97 28.90
CA GLY A 9 34.06 68.17 28.22
C GLY A 9 34.06 67.49 26.83
N SER A 10 33.05 66.77 26.31
CA SER A 10 31.64 66.55 26.64
C SER A 10 31.09 65.40 25.76
N SER A 11 29.98 64.79 26.18
CA SER A 11 28.88 64.19 25.39
C SER A 11 29.17 63.31 24.15
N SER A 12 28.59 62.10 24.13
CA SER A 12 27.39 61.80 23.31
C SER A 12 26.99 60.32 23.25
N ALA A 13 25.68 60.11 23.45
CA ALA A 13 24.76 59.28 22.67
C ALA A 13 24.91 57.73 22.58
N ILE A 14 23.95 57.06 23.23
CA ILE A 14 22.95 56.15 22.66
C ILE A 14 23.19 55.73 21.19
N ASN A 15 23.39 54.42 20.97
CA ASN A 15 22.78 53.64 19.88
C ASN A 15 22.96 52.12 20.12
N SER A 16 21.86 51.41 20.37
CA SER A 16 21.69 50.00 19.93
C SER A 16 21.44 50.00 18.40
N PRO A 17 21.67 48.94 17.61
CA PRO A 17 21.09 47.59 17.75
C PRO A 17 22.12 46.48 17.47
N THR A 18 21.92 45.19 17.72
CA THR A 18 20.94 44.31 17.09
C THR A 18 21.00 42.97 17.82
N GLY A 19 19.85 42.48 18.27
CA GLY A 19 19.72 41.23 18.98
C GLY A 19 19.89 40.01 18.08
N VAL A 20 20.49 38.97 18.65
CA VAL A 20 20.22 37.57 18.31
C VAL A 20 19.94 36.87 19.64
N PRO A 21 18.77 36.22 19.83
CA PRO A 21 18.43 35.61 21.11
C PRO A 21 19.20 34.30 21.31
N PRO A 22 19.63 33.97 22.54
CA PRO A 22 20.17 32.65 22.84
C PRO A 22 19.04 31.61 22.75
N ALA A 23 19.24 30.62 21.88
CA ALA A 23 18.36 29.47 21.75
C ALA A 23 18.25 28.75 23.10
N LYS A 24 17.01 28.65 23.58
CA LYS A 24 16.63 27.95 24.81
C LYS A 24 17.19 26.53 24.80
N ALA A 25 17.95 26.21 25.84
CA ALA A 25 18.26 24.85 26.24
C ALA A 25 16.94 24.12 26.53
N SER A 26 16.50 23.30 25.58
CA SER A 26 15.37 22.39 25.77
C SER A 26 15.93 21.03 26.18
N SER A 27 15.86 20.76 27.48
CA SER A 27 16.07 19.45 28.08
C SER A 27 15.04 18.45 27.55
N TYR A 28 15.49 17.47 26.77
CA TYR A 28 14.75 16.24 26.49
C TYR A 28 15.74 15.05 26.47
N PRO A 29 15.29 13.84 26.82
CA PRO A 29 16.15 12.77 27.34
C PRO A 29 17.04 12.15 26.26
N ARG A 30 18.34 12.00 26.58
CA ARG A 30 19.43 11.67 25.63
C ARG A 30 19.44 10.24 25.09
N GLU A 31 18.46 9.40 25.40
CA GLU A 31 18.54 7.97 25.09
C GLU A 31 17.64 7.51 23.93
N ALA A 32 16.71 8.34 23.45
CA ALA A 32 15.74 7.94 22.41
C ALA A 32 16.10 8.35 20.97
N THR A 33 17.15 9.16 20.75
CA THR A 33 17.51 9.70 19.42
C THR A 33 18.68 9.01 18.73
N LEU A 34 19.43 8.15 19.44
CA LEU A 34 20.60 7.47 18.88
C LEU A 34 20.31 6.52 17.70
N PRO A 35 19.19 5.76 17.65
CA PRO A 35 18.95 4.81 16.56
C PRO A 35 18.79 5.49 15.19
N PHE A 36 18.21 6.69 15.15
CA PHE A 36 17.95 7.43 13.91
C PHE A 36 19.17 8.21 13.39
N LEU A 37 20.15 8.51 14.25
CA LEU A 37 21.41 9.14 13.82
C LEU A 37 22.41 8.12 13.29
N LYS A 38 22.37 6.87 13.76
CA LYS A 38 23.36 5.84 13.44
C LYS A 38 23.53 5.61 11.91
N PRO A 39 22.47 5.50 11.09
CA PRO A 39 22.65 5.30 9.64
C PRO A 39 23.31 6.51 8.95
N LYS A 40 22.89 7.73 9.31
CA LYS A 40 23.45 8.96 8.73
C LYS A 40 24.89 9.18 9.18
N GLY A 41 25.20 8.90 10.45
CA GLY A 41 26.54 9.00 11.01
C GLY A 41 27.52 8.02 10.38
N ARG A 42 27.10 6.77 10.14
CA ARG A 42 27.88 5.75 9.42
C ARG A 42 28.18 6.19 7.99
N GLU A 43 27.20 6.73 7.29
CA GLU A 43 27.38 7.23 5.92
C GLU A 43 28.37 8.42 5.86
N HIS A 44 28.32 9.33 6.83
CA HIS A 44 29.32 10.40 6.92
C HIS A 44 30.73 9.88 7.23
N LEU A 45 30.86 8.91 8.14
CA LEU A 45 32.14 8.28 8.47
C LEU A 45 32.74 7.54 7.28
N ARG A 46 31.91 6.81 6.52
CA ARG A 46 32.32 6.12 5.30
C ARG A 46 32.94 7.09 4.28
N ARG A 47 32.29 8.23 4.05
CA ARG A 47 32.80 9.28 3.15
C ARG A 47 34.12 9.87 3.65
N LEU A 48 34.26 10.09 4.95
CA LEU A 48 35.48 10.63 5.55
C LEU A 48 36.67 9.66 5.41
N LEU A 49 36.42 8.36 5.52
CA LEU A 49 37.42 7.31 5.34
C LEU A 49 37.72 6.98 3.86
N ASN A 50 37.05 7.66 2.91
CA ASN A 50 37.13 7.37 1.47
C ASN A 50 36.81 5.91 1.11
N TRP A 51 35.89 5.27 1.83
CA TRP A 51 35.44 3.91 1.51
C TRP A 51 34.43 3.94 0.36
N GLU A 52 34.59 3.01 -0.59
CA GLU A 52 33.62 2.81 -1.68
C GLU A 52 32.22 2.51 -1.11
N GLU A 53 31.18 2.94 -1.82
CA GLU A 53 29.81 2.58 -1.44
C GLU A 53 29.65 1.06 -1.57
N PHE A 54 29.25 0.41 -0.49
CA PHE A 54 29.04 -1.02 -0.45
C PHE A 54 27.63 -1.31 0.03
N ASP A 55 27.05 -2.38 -0.51
CA ASP A 55 25.77 -2.88 -0.04
C ASP A 55 25.96 -3.50 1.35
N GLU A 56 25.43 -2.84 2.39
CA GLU A 56 25.57 -3.30 3.78
C GLU A 56 25.01 -4.71 4.01
N VAL A 57 24.09 -5.17 3.17
CA VAL A 57 23.47 -6.50 3.24
C VAL A 57 24.39 -7.55 2.59
N ARG A 58 25.03 -7.20 1.47
CA ARG A 58 25.93 -8.12 0.73
C ARG A 58 27.35 -8.14 1.28
N ASP A 59 27.84 -7.03 1.81
CA ASP A 59 29.16 -6.89 2.44
C ASP A 59 29.01 -6.61 3.94
N SER A 60 28.55 -7.66 4.63
CA SER A 60 28.38 -7.67 6.09
C SER A 60 29.69 -7.33 6.83
N ARG A 61 30.83 -7.71 6.26
CA ARG A 61 32.16 -7.46 6.84
C ARG A 61 32.49 -5.98 6.89
N ARG A 62 32.41 -5.27 5.75
CA ARG A 62 32.62 -3.81 5.73
C ARG A 62 31.59 -3.09 6.60
N SER A 63 30.35 -3.60 6.64
CA SER A 63 29.29 -3.06 7.49
C SER A 63 29.63 -3.12 8.99
N ILE A 64 30.11 -4.27 9.47
CA ILE A 64 30.50 -4.49 10.88
C ILE A 64 31.76 -3.72 11.25
N LEU A 65 32.74 -3.63 10.34
CA LEU A 65 33.94 -2.82 10.55
C LEU A 65 33.59 -1.34 10.70
N LEU A 66 32.74 -0.82 9.80
CA LEU A 66 32.25 0.55 9.87
C LEU A 66 31.47 0.81 11.17
N ASP A 67 30.69 -0.18 11.63
CA ASP A 67 29.99 -0.09 12.91
C ASP A 67 30.96 0.01 14.08
N THR A 68 32.01 -0.81 14.07
CA THR A 68 33.04 -0.80 15.13
C THR A 68 33.77 0.54 15.21
N LEU A 69 34.08 1.15 14.06
CA LEU A 69 34.69 2.48 13.99
C LEU A 69 33.71 3.57 14.44
N TYR A 70 32.44 3.46 14.08
CA TYR A 70 31.42 4.41 14.53
C TYR A 70 31.24 4.35 16.05
N GLU A 71 31.12 3.16 16.63
CA GLU A 71 30.97 2.99 18.07
C GLU A 71 32.21 3.47 18.86
N SER A 72 33.43 3.36 18.29
CA SER A 72 34.62 3.93 18.94
C SER A 72 34.61 5.46 18.98
N ILE A 73 34.04 6.13 17.96
CA ILE A 73 33.80 7.58 17.97
C ILE A 73 32.76 7.95 19.01
N ILE A 74 31.62 7.26 19.04
CA ILE A 74 30.55 7.52 20.01
C ILE A 74 31.06 7.33 21.44
N PHE A 75 31.88 6.30 21.67
CA PHE A 75 32.57 6.08 22.93
C PHE A 75 33.48 7.27 23.28
N ALA A 76 34.39 7.67 22.39
CA ALA A 76 35.36 8.73 22.66
C ALA A 76 34.68 10.08 22.95
N VAL A 77 33.67 10.43 22.16
CA VAL A 77 32.85 11.63 22.39
C VAL A 77 32.06 11.53 23.70
N GLY A 78 31.47 10.38 23.99
CA GLY A 78 30.71 10.12 25.22
C GLY A 78 31.57 10.17 26.49
N LYS A 79 32.85 9.84 26.39
CA LYS A 79 33.84 9.95 27.48
C LYS A 79 34.51 11.32 27.58
N GLY A 80 34.25 12.23 26.64
CA GLY A 80 34.74 13.62 26.68
C GLY A 80 36.11 13.83 26.06
N PHE A 81 36.54 12.98 25.13
CA PHE A 81 37.82 13.13 24.44
C PHE A 81 37.78 14.41 23.55
N PRO A 82 38.87 15.20 23.50
CA PRO A 82 39.01 16.27 22.51
C PRO A 82 38.92 15.73 21.07
N TRP A 83 38.37 16.51 20.15
CA TRP A 83 38.18 16.07 18.75
C TRP A 83 39.47 15.58 18.05
N VAL A 84 40.63 16.12 18.42
CA VAL A 84 41.93 15.66 17.93
C VAL A 84 42.22 14.23 18.40
N GLU A 85 41.96 13.93 19.66
CA GLU A 85 42.11 12.58 20.24
C GLU A 85 41.06 11.62 19.68
N VAL A 86 39.84 12.08 19.40
CA VAL A 86 38.79 11.25 18.77
C VAL A 86 39.24 10.72 17.40
N ALA A 87 39.93 11.55 16.60
CA ALA A 87 40.49 11.10 15.33
C ALA A 87 41.57 10.02 15.52
N GLU A 88 42.43 10.17 16.53
CA GLU A 88 43.44 9.16 16.87
C GLU A 88 42.80 7.87 17.40
N VAL A 89 41.65 7.93 18.10
CA VAL A 89 40.91 6.72 18.51
C VAL A 89 40.42 5.92 17.30
N VAL A 90 39.94 6.58 16.24
CA VAL A 90 39.50 5.90 15.01
C VAL A 90 40.68 5.20 14.34
N LYS A 91 41.80 5.91 14.20
CA LYS A 91 43.04 5.37 13.63
C LYS A 91 43.58 4.20 14.45
N PHE A 92 43.63 4.34 15.77
CA PHE A 92 43.99 3.28 16.70
C PHE A 92 43.09 2.04 16.51
N THR A 93 41.77 2.25 16.41
CA THR A 93 40.79 1.16 16.22
C THR A 93 41.05 0.44 14.90
N GLU A 94 41.28 1.18 13.83
CA GLU A 94 41.54 0.62 12.50
C GLU A 94 42.84 -0.20 12.48
N GLU A 95 43.92 0.33 13.05
CA GLU A 95 45.22 -0.37 13.15
C GLU A 95 45.10 -1.64 13.99
N LEU A 96 44.45 -1.56 15.15
CA LEU A 96 44.22 -2.71 16.03
C LEU A 96 43.47 -3.83 15.31
N LEU A 97 42.40 -3.51 14.58
CA LEU A 97 41.62 -4.50 13.83
C LEU A 97 42.42 -5.14 12.69
N LYS A 98 43.31 -4.37 12.03
CA LYS A 98 44.18 -4.87 10.96
C LYS A 98 45.26 -5.81 11.51
N GLU A 99 45.93 -5.43 12.58
CA GLU A 99 47.08 -6.17 13.13
C GLU A 99 46.67 -7.43 13.89
N THR A 100 45.46 -7.48 14.43
CA THR A 100 44.94 -8.65 15.14
C THR A 100 44.32 -9.71 14.22
N LYS A 101 44.18 -9.43 12.91
CA LYS A 101 43.57 -10.37 11.96
C LYS A 101 44.37 -11.67 11.90
N GLY A 102 43.75 -12.79 12.28
CA GLY A 102 44.36 -14.12 12.26
C GLY A 102 45.22 -14.46 13.48
N CYS A 103 45.31 -13.57 14.47
CA CYS A 103 46.06 -13.80 15.70
C CYS A 103 45.24 -14.55 16.76
N SER A 104 45.92 -15.21 17.70
CA SER A 104 45.31 -15.75 18.91
C SER A 104 44.87 -14.65 19.88
N ILE A 105 43.99 -14.98 20.84
CA ILE A 105 43.52 -14.01 21.85
C ILE A 105 44.66 -13.46 22.71
N THR A 106 45.64 -14.29 23.04
CA THR A 106 46.82 -13.86 23.83
C THR A 106 47.65 -12.86 23.05
N GLU A 107 47.89 -13.11 21.76
CA GLU A 107 48.58 -12.17 20.87
C GLU A 107 47.80 -10.87 20.72
N ALA A 108 46.47 -10.92 20.60
CA ALA A 108 45.65 -9.72 20.51
C ALA A 108 45.72 -8.83 21.76
N VAL A 109 45.77 -9.44 22.95
CA VAL A 109 45.99 -8.70 24.21
C VAL A 109 47.38 -8.04 24.21
N THR A 110 48.41 -8.74 23.72
CA THR A 110 49.76 -8.15 23.62
C THR A 110 49.82 -7.02 22.59
N ILE A 111 49.15 -7.16 21.44
CA ILE A 111 49.06 -6.12 20.40
C ILE A 111 48.33 -4.88 20.97
N LEU A 112 47.22 -5.08 21.67
CA LEU A 112 46.49 -3.99 22.34
C LEU A 112 47.40 -3.26 23.35
N GLY A 113 48.13 -4.00 24.18
CA GLY A 113 49.06 -3.42 25.15
C GLY A 113 50.22 -2.65 24.51
N ASN A 114 50.77 -3.15 23.40
CA ASN A 114 51.83 -2.47 22.65
C ASN A 114 51.29 -1.20 21.99
N LYS A 115 50.12 -1.26 21.34
CA LYS A 115 49.48 -0.09 20.74
C LYS A 115 49.15 1.00 21.75
N LEU A 116 48.66 0.64 22.94
CA LEU A 116 48.41 1.62 24.00
C LEU A 116 49.70 2.32 24.45
N ARG A 117 50.85 1.62 24.40
CA ARG A 117 52.17 2.21 24.69
C ARG A 117 52.60 3.18 23.59
N ASP A 118 52.43 2.81 22.33
CA ASP A 118 52.80 3.64 21.18
C ASP A 118 51.99 4.95 21.13
N TYR A 119 50.73 4.91 21.56
CA TYR A 119 49.83 6.06 21.61
C TYR A 119 49.85 6.83 22.94
N GLN A 120 50.74 6.47 23.89
CA GLN A 120 50.84 7.13 25.19
C GLN A 120 51.18 8.62 25.09
N GLY A 121 51.86 9.05 24.01
CA GLY A 121 52.17 10.46 23.74
C GLY A 121 51.01 11.26 23.15
N GLN A 122 49.93 10.60 22.71
CA GLN A 122 48.79 11.23 22.03
C GLN A 122 47.55 11.32 22.90
N PHE A 123 47.46 10.49 23.95
CA PHE A 123 46.33 10.47 24.89
C PHE A 123 46.77 10.82 26.30
N ASN A 124 45.88 11.48 27.04
CA ASN A 124 46.03 11.65 28.48
C ASN A 124 45.92 10.29 29.20
N THR A 125 46.56 10.15 30.36
CA THR A 125 46.55 8.90 31.13
C THR A 125 45.14 8.39 31.44
N THR A 126 44.21 9.28 31.75
CA THR A 126 42.79 8.93 32.00
C THR A 126 42.10 8.42 30.74
N HIS A 127 42.36 9.05 29.58
CA HIS A 127 41.80 8.64 28.30
C HIS A 127 42.36 7.31 27.83
N LEU A 128 43.66 7.08 28.03
CA LEU A 128 44.31 5.80 27.71
C LEU A 128 43.74 4.64 28.53
N LEU A 129 43.50 4.86 29.83
CA LEU A 129 42.83 3.86 30.69
C LEU A 129 41.39 3.60 30.22
N ALA A 130 40.63 4.65 29.90
CA ALA A 130 39.28 4.50 29.38
C ALA A 130 39.26 3.72 28.05
N LEU A 131 40.22 3.99 27.16
CA LEU A 131 40.37 3.29 25.89
C LEU A 131 40.73 1.81 26.09
N CYS A 132 41.65 1.54 27.02
CA CYS A 132 42.00 0.18 27.44
C CYS A 132 40.77 -0.59 27.93
N ASP A 133 40.00 -0.01 28.87
CA ASP A 133 38.78 -0.64 29.39
C ASP A 133 37.73 -0.86 28.30
N TYR A 134 37.59 0.09 27.38
CA TYR A 134 36.67 -0.05 26.25
C TYR A 134 37.02 -1.26 25.39
N PHE A 135 38.25 -1.36 24.89
CA PHE A 135 38.66 -2.47 24.03
C PHE A 135 38.72 -3.81 24.77
N HIS A 136 39.02 -3.82 26.07
CA HIS A 136 38.90 -5.05 26.85
C HIS A 136 37.45 -5.55 26.89
N ASN A 137 36.48 -4.66 27.12
CA ASN A 137 35.07 -5.03 27.28
C ASN A 137 34.33 -5.25 25.96
N THR A 138 34.72 -4.56 24.88
CA THR A 138 34.07 -4.68 23.57
C THR A 138 34.80 -5.68 22.68
N PHE A 139 36.08 -5.45 22.42
CA PHE A 139 36.87 -6.19 21.45
C PHE A 139 37.43 -7.51 22.00
N ILE A 140 38.18 -7.48 23.11
CA ILE A 140 38.85 -8.67 23.66
C ILE A 140 37.82 -9.66 24.20
N ARG A 141 36.80 -9.20 24.93
CA ARG A 141 35.72 -10.06 25.47
C ARG A 141 34.98 -10.82 24.36
N HIS A 142 34.84 -10.22 23.19
CA HIS A 142 34.16 -10.82 22.03
C HIS A 142 35.14 -11.17 20.90
N TYR A 143 36.41 -11.41 21.22
CA TYR A 143 37.48 -11.55 20.23
C TYR A 143 37.22 -12.64 19.18
N LYS A 144 36.61 -13.77 19.58
CA LYS A 144 36.24 -14.84 18.65
C LYS A 144 35.25 -14.39 17.57
N LEU A 145 34.33 -13.49 17.91
CA LEU A 145 33.37 -12.92 16.95
C LEU A 145 34.07 -11.98 15.98
N TYR A 146 34.96 -11.12 16.49
CA TYR A 146 35.79 -10.26 15.64
C TYR A 146 36.69 -11.08 14.71
N GLN A 147 37.34 -12.14 15.20
CA GLN A 147 38.14 -13.03 14.36
C GLN A 147 37.32 -13.76 13.30
N TYR A 148 36.09 -14.14 13.60
CA TYR A 148 35.19 -14.72 12.60
C TYR A 148 34.92 -13.75 11.45
N VAL A 149 34.65 -12.47 11.76
CA VAL A 149 34.39 -11.41 10.76
C VAL A 149 35.68 -10.97 10.03
N LEU A 150 36.82 -10.93 10.73
CA LEU A 150 38.09 -10.46 10.19
C LEU A 150 38.83 -11.54 9.38
N GLY A 151 38.73 -12.80 9.77
CA GLY A 151 39.58 -13.90 9.29
C GLY A 151 39.00 -14.72 8.14
N GLN A 152 37.69 -14.74 7.94
CA GLN A 152 37.04 -15.51 6.86
C GLN A 152 36.64 -14.58 5.71
N ASP A 153 37.00 -14.95 4.47
CA ASP A 153 36.35 -14.36 3.29
C ASP A 153 35.00 -15.06 3.14
N GLN A 154 33.94 -14.37 3.56
CA GLN A 154 32.59 -14.90 3.48
C GLN A 154 32.14 -14.85 2.02
N GLU A 155 32.21 -15.98 1.30
CA GLU A 155 31.40 -16.17 0.09
C GLU A 155 29.94 -16.28 0.52
N VAL A 156 29.31 -15.14 0.78
CA VAL A 156 27.88 -15.11 1.08
C VAL A 156 27.15 -15.41 -0.22
N ASN A 157 26.81 -16.68 -0.44
CA ASN A 157 25.89 -17.12 -1.48
C ASN A 157 24.46 -16.65 -1.12
N LEU A 158 24.25 -15.33 -1.06
CA LEU A 158 22.92 -14.75 -0.91
C LEU A 158 22.18 -14.99 -2.22
N THR A 159 21.25 -15.94 -2.19
CA THR A 159 20.23 -16.05 -3.24
C THR A 159 19.24 -14.90 -3.03
N VAL A 160 19.62 -13.70 -3.47
CA VAL A 160 18.73 -12.53 -3.44
C VAL A 160 17.70 -12.72 -4.56
N THR A 161 16.56 -13.32 -4.22
CA THR A 161 15.39 -13.36 -5.10
C THR A 161 14.61 -12.06 -4.93
N HIS A 162 14.56 -11.25 -5.98
CA HIS A 162 13.65 -10.11 -6.02
C HIS A 162 12.22 -10.62 -6.14
N LEU A 163 11.50 -10.61 -5.01
CA LEU A 163 10.06 -10.86 -4.97
C LEU A 163 9.33 -9.55 -5.19
N GLU A 164 8.71 -9.40 -6.35
CA GLU A 164 7.83 -8.27 -6.63
C GLU A 164 6.54 -8.44 -5.80
N VAL A 165 6.40 -7.64 -4.75
CA VAL A 165 5.21 -7.64 -3.92
C VAL A 165 4.20 -6.68 -4.56
N CYS A 166 3.23 -7.24 -5.29
CA CYS A 166 2.13 -6.45 -5.82
C CYS A 166 1.24 -5.97 -4.66
N ALA A 167 1.17 -4.65 -4.47
CA ALA A 167 0.18 -4.07 -3.58
C ALA A 167 -1.23 -4.24 -4.20
N PRO A 168 -2.26 -4.54 -3.39
CA PRO A 168 -3.63 -4.56 -3.89
C PRO A 168 -3.99 -3.19 -4.49
N PRO A 169 -4.83 -3.15 -5.53
CA PRO A 169 -5.27 -1.90 -6.12
C PRO A 169 -5.94 -1.05 -5.05
N GLN A 170 -5.69 0.26 -5.11
CA GLN A 170 -6.27 1.18 -4.14
C GLN A 170 -7.80 1.13 -4.24
N PRO A 171 -8.52 0.94 -3.12
CA PRO A 171 -9.98 0.92 -3.16
C PRO A 171 -10.51 2.25 -3.68
N LEU A 172 -11.62 2.17 -4.42
CA LEU A 172 -12.31 3.35 -4.92
C LEU A 172 -12.80 4.23 -3.74
N PRO A 173 -12.96 5.55 -3.97
CA PRO A 173 -13.54 6.46 -2.98
C PRO A 173 -14.89 5.96 -2.47
N LEU A 174 -15.16 6.15 -1.17
CA LEU A 174 -16.45 5.79 -0.58
C LEU A 174 -17.64 6.53 -1.20
N ALA A 175 -17.40 7.66 -1.88
CA ALA A 175 -18.42 8.39 -2.64
C ALA A 175 -18.96 7.60 -3.85
N GLU A 176 -18.18 6.64 -4.37
CA GLU A 176 -18.60 5.68 -5.40
C GLU A 176 -19.28 4.44 -4.79
N GLY A 177 -19.35 4.37 -3.47
CA GLY A 177 -20.02 3.30 -2.75
C GLY A 177 -21.53 3.37 -2.93
N MET A 178 -22.15 2.22 -3.16
CA MET A 178 -23.60 2.05 -3.12
C MET A 178 -24.02 1.74 -1.67
N ASP A 179 -25.16 2.26 -1.23
CA ASP A 179 -25.77 1.82 0.02
C ASP A 179 -26.09 0.32 -0.05
N ARG A 180 -25.89 -0.39 1.08
CA ARG A 180 -26.04 -1.85 1.14
C ARG A 180 -27.45 -2.28 0.77
N ASP A 181 -28.47 -1.55 1.21
CA ASP A 181 -29.87 -1.93 1.00
C ASP A 181 -30.28 -1.67 -0.47
N ILE A 182 -29.74 -0.60 -1.09
CA ILE A 182 -29.88 -0.34 -2.52
C ILE A 182 -29.20 -1.45 -3.33
N TRP A 183 -27.97 -1.82 -2.99
CA TRP A 183 -27.24 -2.88 -3.68
C TRP A 183 -27.95 -4.24 -3.59
N GLN A 184 -28.47 -4.59 -2.41
CA GLN A 184 -29.25 -5.82 -2.23
C GLN A 184 -30.53 -5.82 -3.07
N LEU A 185 -31.22 -4.67 -3.16
CA LEU A 185 -32.39 -4.52 -4.01
C LEU A 185 -32.03 -4.68 -5.49
N GLU A 186 -30.96 -4.05 -5.96
CA GLU A 186 -30.48 -4.20 -7.33
C GLU A 186 -30.14 -5.66 -7.66
N GLN A 187 -29.50 -6.36 -6.73
CA GLN A 187 -29.16 -7.77 -6.88
C GLN A 187 -30.40 -8.66 -7.02
N GLN A 188 -31.42 -8.46 -6.17
CA GLN A 188 -32.69 -9.18 -6.27
C GLN A 188 -33.44 -8.87 -7.57
N VAL A 189 -33.43 -7.61 -8.01
CA VAL A 189 -34.04 -7.20 -9.28
C VAL A 189 -33.31 -7.82 -10.47
N ALA A 190 -31.98 -7.90 -10.42
CA ALA A 190 -31.17 -8.55 -11.46
C ALA A 190 -31.50 -10.05 -11.54
N GLU A 191 -31.58 -10.75 -10.41
CA GLU A 191 -31.94 -12.18 -10.35
C GLU A 191 -33.35 -12.45 -10.91
N LEU A 192 -34.35 -11.65 -10.55
CA LEU A 192 -35.69 -11.79 -11.11
C LEU A 192 -35.70 -11.51 -12.62
N SER A 193 -34.86 -10.59 -13.09
CA SER A 193 -34.77 -10.25 -14.52
C SER A 193 -34.09 -11.36 -15.31
N THR A 194 -33.05 -12.01 -14.77
CA THR A 194 -32.42 -13.17 -15.41
C THR A 194 -33.36 -14.37 -15.42
N ALA A 195 -34.11 -14.61 -14.35
CA ALA A 195 -35.14 -15.65 -14.30
C ALA A 195 -36.25 -15.41 -15.34
N GLU A 196 -36.71 -14.17 -15.51
CA GLU A 196 -37.69 -13.80 -16.55
C GLU A 196 -37.16 -14.10 -17.96
N VAL A 197 -35.93 -13.69 -18.25
CA VAL A 197 -35.27 -13.96 -19.54
C VAL A 197 -35.13 -15.47 -19.77
N GLN A 198 -34.69 -16.21 -18.75
CA GLN A 198 -34.55 -17.67 -18.83
C GLN A 198 -35.89 -18.35 -19.18
N LYS A 199 -36.99 -17.94 -18.53
CA LYS A 199 -38.33 -18.47 -18.83
C LYS A 199 -38.74 -18.20 -20.29
N ARG A 200 -38.47 -17.00 -20.81
CA ARG A 200 -38.72 -16.68 -22.23
C ARG A 200 -37.86 -17.52 -23.18
N THR A 201 -36.60 -17.72 -22.86
CA THR A 201 -35.70 -18.55 -23.68
C THR A 201 -36.17 -20.00 -23.69
N ASN A 202 -36.52 -20.56 -22.53
CA ASN A 202 -37.05 -21.93 -22.43
C ASN A 202 -38.34 -22.10 -23.24
N MET A 203 -39.21 -21.08 -23.26
CA MET A 203 -40.42 -21.08 -24.10
C MET A 203 -40.11 -21.21 -25.59
N LEU A 204 -39.14 -20.43 -26.08
CA LEU A 204 -38.73 -20.47 -27.48
C LEU A 204 -38.13 -21.84 -27.84
N LEU A 205 -37.25 -22.36 -26.99
CA LEU A 205 -36.62 -23.67 -27.19
C LEU A 205 -37.65 -24.80 -27.21
N LEU A 206 -38.64 -24.78 -26.30
CA LEU A 206 -39.67 -25.82 -26.30
C LEU A 206 -40.54 -25.73 -27.56
N LYS A 207 -40.91 -24.52 -27.98
CA LYS A 207 -41.71 -24.34 -29.21
C LYS A 207 -40.99 -24.91 -30.44
N GLU A 208 -39.68 -24.71 -30.54
CA GLU A 208 -38.86 -25.29 -31.59
C GLU A 208 -38.79 -26.83 -31.46
N ALA A 209 -38.57 -27.35 -30.25
CA ALA A 209 -38.53 -28.80 -30.02
C ALA A 209 -39.85 -29.50 -30.37
N LEU A 210 -40.99 -28.93 -29.97
CA LEU A 210 -42.32 -29.46 -30.29
C LEU A 210 -42.60 -29.43 -31.80
N HIS A 211 -42.17 -28.39 -32.50
CA HIS A 211 -42.27 -28.33 -33.96
C HIS A 211 -41.47 -29.45 -34.62
N MET A 212 -40.23 -29.67 -34.17
CA MET A 212 -39.38 -30.74 -34.70
C MET A 212 -39.96 -32.14 -34.39
N GLU A 213 -40.54 -32.33 -33.21
CA GLU A 213 -41.20 -33.58 -32.85
C GLU A 213 -42.47 -33.82 -33.69
N GLN A 214 -43.26 -32.77 -33.94
CA GLN A 214 -44.43 -32.82 -34.81
C GLN A 214 -44.03 -33.24 -36.23
N ASP A 215 -43.04 -32.57 -36.83
CA ASP A 215 -42.54 -32.88 -38.16
C ASP A 215 -42.06 -34.33 -38.26
N HIS A 216 -41.33 -34.79 -37.24
CA HIS A 216 -40.84 -36.16 -37.17
C HIS A 216 -41.99 -37.19 -37.03
N LYS A 217 -42.99 -36.92 -36.18
CA LYS A 217 -44.18 -37.79 -36.03
C LYS A 217 -44.95 -37.89 -37.33
N LEU A 218 -45.16 -36.77 -38.02
CA LEU A 218 -45.82 -36.72 -39.33
C LEU A 218 -45.02 -37.48 -40.38
N GLN A 219 -43.72 -37.22 -40.49
CA GLN A 219 -42.84 -37.88 -41.45
C GLN A 219 -42.81 -39.40 -41.26
N ARG A 220 -42.76 -39.87 -40.01
CA ARG A 220 -42.84 -41.31 -39.69
C ARG A 220 -44.15 -41.90 -40.22
N LYS A 221 -45.29 -41.28 -39.90
CA LYS A 221 -46.63 -41.73 -40.33
C LYS A 221 -46.80 -41.72 -41.85
N PHE A 222 -46.23 -40.73 -42.54
CA PHE A 222 -46.23 -40.68 -44.00
C PHE A 222 -45.30 -41.71 -44.65
N SER A 223 -44.20 -42.09 -43.98
CA SER A 223 -43.22 -43.07 -44.47
C SER A 223 -43.65 -44.52 -44.26
N GLU A 224 -44.56 -44.77 -43.31
CA GLU A 224 -45.15 -46.09 -43.05
C GLU A 224 -46.15 -46.54 -44.15
N VAL A 225 -46.50 -45.65 -45.08
CA VAL A 225 -47.27 -45.98 -46.28
C VAL A 225 -46.35 -46.65 -47.31
N PRO A 226 -46.59 -47.93 -47.71
CA PRO A 226 -45.69 -48.64 -48.61
C PRO A 226 -45.55 -47.91 -49.95
N GLY A 227 -44.31 -47.52 -50.27
CA GLY A 227 -43.97 -46.80 -51.49
C GLY A 227 -44.19 -47.65 -52.74
N GLN A 228 -45.28 -47.40 -53.45
CA GLN A 228 -45.30 -47.56 -54.90
C GLN A 228 -45.82 -46.26 -55.54
N PRO A 229 -45.04 -45.64 -56.44
CA PRO A 229 -45.34 -44.33 -57.01
C PRO A 229 -46.61 -44.26 -57.89
N SER A 230 -47.32 -45.38 -58.05
CA SER A 230 -48.49 -45.51 -58.93
C SER A 230 -49.74 -46.07 -58.23
N ARG A 231 -49.71 -46.31 -56.91
CA ARG A 231 -50.85 -46.85 -56.17
C ARG A 231 -51.79 -45.72 -55.76
N VAL A 232 -53.00 -45.72 -56.31
CA VAL A 232 -54.10 -44.86 -55.84
C VAL A 232 -54.47 -45.30 -54.42
N LEU A 233 -54.31 -44.41 -53.43
CA LEU A 233 -54.73 -44.64 -52.05
C LEU A 233 -56.25 -44.86 -52.03
N LYS A 234 -56.71 -45.87 -51.28
CA LYS A 234 -58.15 -46.04 -51.05
C LYS A 234 -58.65 -44.87 -50.20
N ARG A 235 -59.92 -44.48 -50.38
CA ARG A 235 -60.55 -43.39 -49.63
C ARG A 235 -60.36 -43.58 -48.11
N GLU A 236 -60.54 -44.81 -47.64
CA GLU A 236 -60.44 -45.17 -46.22
C GLU A 236 -58.99 -45.05 -45.71
N GLU A 237 -57.99 -45.36 -46.53
CA GLU A 237 -56.56 -45.20 -46.18
C GLU A 237 -56.19 -43.70 -46.08
N LEU A 238 -56.75 -42.87 -46.96
CA LEU A 238 -56.56 -41.42 -46.95
C LEU A 238 -57.28 -40.77 -45.76
N GLU A 239 -58.52 -41.16 -45.48
CA GLU A 239 -59.28 -40.64 -44.33
C GLU A 239 -58.56 -40.94 -43.00
N ASN A 240 -58.01 -42.16 -42.85
CA ASN A 240 -57.21 -42.52 -41.68
C ASN A 240 -55.91 -41.71 -41.56
N LEU A 241 -55.22 -41.48 -42.68
CA LEU A 241 -53.99 -40.68 -42.68
C LEU A 241 -54.27 -39.21 -42.30
N ILE A 242 -55.37 -38.65 -42.80
CA ILE A 242 -55.83 -37.31 -42.45
C ILE A 242 -56.22 -37.24 -40.98
N SER A 243 -56.97 -38.22 -40.45
CA SER A 243 -57.35 -38.23 -39.04
C SER A 243 -56.14 -38.32 -38.11
N GLU A 244 -55.13 -39.11 -38.48
CA GLU A 244 -53.87 -39.22 -37.73
C GLU A 244 -53.06 -37.92 -37.76
N ALA A 245 -52.95 -37.27 -38.94
CA ALA A 245 -52.26 -35.99 -39.06
C ALA A 245 -52.94 -34.89 -38.23
N ILE A 246 -54.28 -34.84 -38.27
CA ILE A 246 -55.08 -33.94 -37.43
C ILE A 246 -54.87 -34.25 -35.95
N HIS A 247 -54.85 -35.53 -35.56
CA HIS A 247 -54.63 -35.92 -34.17
C HIS A 247 -53.25 -35.49 -33.65
N VAL A 248 -52.19 -35.72 -34.42
CA VAL A 248 -50.82 -35.26 -34.10
C VAL A 248 -50.79 -33.74 -33.93
N GLN A 249 -51.48 -33.00 -34.81
CA GLN A 249 -51.52 -31.54 -34.75
C GLN A 249 -52.32 -31.01 -33.55
N ILE A 250 -53.42 -31.68 -33.19
CA ILE A 250 -54.24 -31.32 -32.01
C ILE A 250 -53.45 -31.56 -30.72
N GLU A 251 -52.77 -32.70 -30.58
CA GLU A 251 -51.99 -32.98 -29.36
C GLU A 251 -50.80 -32.02 -29.23
N CYS A 252 -50.09 -31.72 -30.33
CA CYS A 252 -49.01 -30.72 -30.32
C CYS A 252 -49.52 -29.33 -29.89
N LEU A 253 -50.65 -28.89 -30.45
CA LEU A 253 -51.24 -27.60 -30.09
C LEU A 253 -51.67 -27.55 -28.62
N LYS A 254 -52.25 -28.63 -28.12
CA LYS A 254 -52.66 -28.75 -26.71
C LYS A 254 -51.48 -28.65 -25.76
N GLU A 255 -50.39 -29.38 -26.04
CA GLU A 255 -49.15 -29.32 -25.24
C GLU A 255 -48.54 -27.92 -25.25
N LEU A 256 -48.48 -27.29 -26.44
CA LEU A 256 -47.96 -25.93 -26.60
C LEU A 256 -48.79 -24.92 -25.79
N LEU A 257 -50.12 -24.96 -25.91
CA LEU A 257 -51.01 -24.05 -25.18
C LEU A 257 -50.89 -24.24 -23.66
N GLN A 258 -50.85 -25.48 -23.19
CA GLN A 258 -50.72 -25.78 -21.76
C GLN A 258 -49.42 -25.20 -21.20
N TYR A 259 -48.32 -25.34 -21.93
CA TYR A 259 -47.03 -24.81 -21.52
C TYR A 259 -46.95 -23.28 -21.60
N GLU A 260 -47.50 -22.68 -22.66
CA GLU A 260 -47.53 -21.23 -22.83
C GLU A 260 -48.34 -20.54 -21.73
N ILE A 261 -49.47 -21.14 -21.34
CA ILE A 261 -50.25 -20.68 -20.17
C ILE A 261 -49.39 -20.74 -18.91
N GLN A 262 -48.75 -21.88 -18.63
CA GLN A 262 -47.93 -22.05 -17.43
C GLN A 262 -46.78 -21.03 -17.37
N ILE A 263 -46.01 -20.90 -18.45
CA ILE A 263 -44.91 -19.92 -18.50
C ILE A 263 -45.41 -18.50 -18.38
N THR A 264 -46.54 -18.17 -18.99
CA THR A 264 -47.09 -16.82 -18.89
C THR A 264 -47.44 -16.47 -17.45
N PHE A 265 -48.04 -17.40 -16.71
CA PHE A 265 -48.27 -17.21 -15.27
C PHE A 265 -46.96 -17.04 -14.49
N ASP A 266 -45.96 -17.91 -14.73
CA ASP A 266 -44.65 -17.79 -14.09
C ASP A 266 -43.99 -16.42 -14.36
N ILE A 267 -44.04 -15.93 -15.60
CA ILE A 267 -43.49 -14.62 -15.99
C ILE A 267 -44.26 -13.48 -15.32
N LEU A 268 -45.58 -13.57 -15.25
CA LEU A 268 -46.41 -12.56 -14.59
C LEU A 268 -46.12 -12.51 -13.09
N ASP A 269 -45.92 -13.66 -12.44
CA ASP A 269 -45.52 -13.74 -11.04
C ASP A 269 -44.14 -13.08 -10.81
N LEU A 270 -43.14 -13.41 -11.63
CA LEU A 270 -41.82 -12.77 -11.58
C LEU A 270 -41.91 -11.23 -11.75
N LYS A 271 -42.74 -10.76 -12.68
CA LYS A 271 -42.99 -9.32 -12.88
C LYS A 271 -43.68 -8.68 -11.69
N LEU A 272 -44.64 -9.37 -11.07
CA LEU A 272 -45.34 -8.91 -9.88
C LEU A 272 -44.39 -8.80 -8.69
N GLN A 273 -43.55 -9.82 -8.47
CA GLN A 273 -42.50 -9.81 -7.45
C GLN A 273 -41.55 -8.62 -7.66
N LYS A 274 -41.07 -8.41 -8.90
CA LYS A 274 -40.21 -7.27 -9.25
C LYS A 274 -40.90 -5.94 -8.96
N LYS A 275 -42.18 -5.77 -9.32
CA LYS A 275 -42.93 -4.54 -9.00
C LYS A 275 -43.10 -4.33 -7.50
N THR A 276 -43.37 -5.39 -6.75
CA THR A 276 -43.50 -5.34 -5.29
C THR A 276 -42.19 -4.91 -4.62
N LEU A 277 -41.05 -5.39 -5.11
CA LEU A 277 -39.72 -4.97 -4.62
C LEU A 277 -39.45 -3.49 -4.91
N ASN A 278 -39.78 -3.01 -6.11
CA ASN A 278 -39.61 -1.60 -6.47
C ASN A 278 -40.50 -0.66 -5.63
N LEU A 279 -41.70 -1.11 -5.23
CA LEU A 279 -42.57 -0.35 -4.33
C LEU A 279 -42.05 -0.27 -2.89
N LYS A 280 -41.24 -1.25 -2.48
CA LYS A 280 -40.58 -1.30 -1.16
C LYS A 280 -39.22 -0.62 -1.16
N ALA A 281 -38.78 -0.04 -2.28
CA ALA A 281 -37.49 0.62 -2.38
C ALA A 281 -37.41 1.81 -1.41
N PRO A 282 -36.33 1.92 -0.61
CA PRO A 282 -36.10 3.10 0.22
C PRO A 282 -36.03 4.35 -0.66
N ILE A 283 -36.82 5.37 -0.32
CA ILE A 283 -36.74 6.68 -0.97
C ILE A 283 -35.32 7.22 -0.69
N PRO A 284 -34.55 7.64 -1.72
CA PRO A 284 -33.26 8.26 -1.48
C PRO A 284 -33.47 9.51 -0.65
N SER A 285 -32.96 9.50 0.57
CA SER A 285 -32.98 10.69 1.43
C SER A 285 -32.18 11.79 0.73
N PRO A 286 -32.72 13.01 0.53
CA PRO A 286 -31.91 14.10 0.02
C PRO A 286 -30.87 14.43 1.09
N LEU A 287 -29.61 14.12 0.80
CA LEU A 287 -28.47 14.51 1.61
C LEU A 287 -28.51 16.04 1.78
N SER A 288 -28.85 16.48 2.99
CA SER A 288 -28.72 17.87 3.41
C SER A 288 -27.24 18.20 3.46
N ILE A 289 -26.75 18.92 2.45
CA ILE A 289 -25.45 19.58 2.50
C ILE A 289 -25.57 20.70 3.56
N THR A 290 -25.28 20.35 4.82
CA THR A 290 -24.95 21.34 5.85
C THR A 290 -23.53 21.07 6.27
N GLY A 291 -22.61 21.85 5.72
CA GLY A 291 -21.20 21.80 6.04
C GLY A 291 -20.46 22.95 5.41
N GLN A 292 -20.69 24.17 5.90
CA GLN A 292 -19.68 25.23 5.86
C GLN A 292 -19.71 26.07 7.14
N PRO A 293 -18.53 26.54 7.59
CA PRO A 293 -18.26 26.91 8.98
C PRO A 293 -18.36 28.43 9.21
N GLY A 294 -18.59 28.79 10.47
CA GLY A 294 -18.10 29.99 11.17
C GLY A 294 -18.07 31.33 10.42
N GLN A 295 -19.00 32.22 10.79
CA GLN A 295 -18.85 33.66 10.65
C GLN A 295 -17.54 34.16 11.29
N ASP A 296 -16.80 35.04 10.60
CA ASP A 296 -16.31 36.27 11.22
C ASP A 296 -16.10 37.39 10.18
N GLU A 297 -16.21 38.61 10.66
CA GLU A 297 -16.58 39.86 9.99
C GLU A 297 -15.55 40.46 9.01
N SER A 298 -16.05 41.08 7.94
CA SER A 298 -15.67 42.48 7.65
C SER A 298 -16.64 43.16 6.69
N LEU A 299 -17.32 44.15 7.27
CA LEU A 299 -18.03 45.24 6.62
C LEU A 299 -17.13 45.98 5.64
N LYS A 300 -17.64 46.31 4.43
CA LYS A 300 -17.59 47.68 3.89
C LYS A 300 -18.50 47.89 2.66
N LEU A 301 -19.50 48.74 2.89
CA LEU A 301 -20.01 49.85 2.08
C LEU A 301 -20.57 49.62 0.64
N HIS A 302 -21.91 49.68 0.58
CA HIS A 302 -22.74 50.62 -0.20
C HIS A 302 -22.28 51.11 -1.58
N LYS A 303 -23.10 50.81 -2.62
CA LYS A 303 -23.99 51.83 -3.21
C LYS A 303 -25.07 51.22 -4.12
N ALA A 304 -26.30 51.69 -3.93
CA ALA A 304 -27.48 51.40 -4.74
C ALA A 304 -27.45 52.13 -6.09
N ASN A 305 -28.03 51.54 -7.14
CA ASN A 305 -29.13 52.21 -7.86
C ASN A 305 -29.96 51.31 -8.80
N LYS A 306 -31.27 51.34 -8.55
CA LYS A 306 -32.44 51.31 -9.45
C LYS A 306 -32.28 50.82 -10.92
N GLY A 307 -32.90 49.66 -11.18
CA GLY A 307 -34.19 49.55 -11.89
C GLY A 307 -34.26 49.77 -13.41
N LYS A 308 -34.77 48.76 -14.14
CA LYS A 308 -35.98 48.90 -14.99
C LYS A 308 -36.42 47.55 -15.58
N LYS A 309 -37.71 47.26 -15.38
CA LYS A 309 -38.50 46.29 -16.14
C LYS A 309 -38.57 46.73 -17.62
N ALA A 310 -38.50 45.77 -18.52
CA ALA A 310 -39.26 45.82 -19.77
C ALA A 310 -39.75 44.41 -20.12
N LYS A 311 -41.06 44.31 -20.27
CA LYS A 311 -41.84 43.16 -20.70
C LYS A 311 -42.16 43.36 -22.19
N ALA A 312 -42.37 42.24 -22.90
CA ALA A 312 -43.24 42.07 -24.06
C ALA A 312 -42.62 41.99 -25.48
N LYS A 313 -42.76 40.78 -26.03
CA LYS A 313 -43.34 40.40 -27.34
C LYS A 313 -42.86 41.13 -28.60
N LYS A 314 -42.26 40.35 -29.50
CA LYS A 314 -42.99 39.79 -30.65
C LYS A 314 -42.37 38.46 -31.05
#